data_AF-A8GZC4-F1
#
_entry.id   AF-A8GZC4-F1
#
_cell.length_a   1.000
_cell.length_b   1.000
_cell.length_c   1.000
_cell.angle_alpha   90.00
_cell.angle_beta   90.00
_cell.angle_gamma   90.00
#
_symmetry.space_group_name_H-M   'P 1'
#
loop_
_entity.id
_entity.type
_entity.pdbx_description
1 polymer ?
#
loop_
_entity_poly.entity_id
_entity_poly.type
_entity_poly.pdbx_seq_one_letter_code
_entity_poly.pdbx_strand_id
1 'polypeptide(L)'
;MKLDISFDWSKSLPIEGGIQSSEVLPPDRLNRKKYAEFIAKFLVSQGYDSKSSERHNYVLNLNAEWGAGKTYFLKRLAEDLKPHHPVVYIDAWKQDYSDDPLMTVISSMISQLRKQAGKNADDNIYKAPRKMMALLKAATPAIVGGMTKKFLGIDHLAIMDAVGDEDDIGATLKDENGEDIFDEDGKPIDMGPAASLLVKHLIDEHDAKAKSIENLKVHVKEWVEAVIGLDNAKHKDVNRRLFPAFIFVDELDRCRPSYAVEMLETIKHIFDIPGVVFVVGTDTEQLQHAVKAIYGEGFNARNYLGRFFDSRFTLRQPNIENLLEVHCDDNKLSGSHFRDLDIVVWPENDSSEINITNIATIINCFDLSARQAIQIANRTIAMLANLPAGKKVDILMLTLLLCIREKDDSIYEDIFSTPFRRAEGGTNVDLLSFLIESYEFENKTILMDFDPRVKFPKFRAYYINEHSHGVYKASLTYYLGLFTTFFGHSYDGDMITFLDCDDEEPESKIEKLLEELRISNPCTDGFAFPEEPAANSWLGCMYYHEEMEKLKPKDYKDLVELSSSLDWLDD
;
A
#
# COMPACT_ATOMS: atom_id res chain seq x y z
N MET A 1 -8.61 -24.92 -20.33
CA MET A 1 -7.43 -24.23 -20.89
C MET A 1 -6.54 -23.83 -19.72
N LYS A 2 -5.26 -24.23 -19.66
CA LYS A 2 -4.37 -23.78 -18.57
C LYS A 2 -4.02 -22.32 -18.84
N LEU A 3 -4.31 -21.44 -17.86
CA LEU A 3 -3.83 -20.08 -17.86
C LEU A 3 -2.30 -20.14 -17.70
N ASP A 4 -1.56 -19.75 -18.73
CA ASP A 4 -0.10 -19.65 -18.68
C ASP A 4 0.29 -18.16 -18.64
N ILE A 5 -0.29 -17.41 -17.70
CA ILE A 5 0.19 -16.07 -17.37
C ILE A 5 1.49 -16.25 -16.59
N SER A 6 2.58 -15.68 -17.11
CA SER A 6 3.85 -15.65 -16.41
C SER A 6 3.91 -14.46 -15.47
N PHE A 7 3.91 -14.72 -14.16
CA PHE A 7 4.08 -13.69 -13.14
C PHE A 7 5.57 -13.59 -12.76
N ASP A 8 6.26 -12.54 -13.19
CA ASP A 8 7.62 -12.22 -12.73
C ASP A 8 7.65 -10.90 -11.95
N TRP A 9 7.30 -10.99 -10.67
CA TRP A 9 7.33 -9.83 -9.77
C TRP A 9 8.68 -9.64 -9.09
N SER A 10 9.71 -10.42 -9.45
CA SER A 10 11.06 -10.28 -8.89
C SER A 10 11.82 -9.06 -9.43
N LYS A 11 11.29 -8.43 -10.48
CA LYS A 11 11.90 -7.29 -11.18
C LYS A 11 11.01 -6.06 -11.13
N SER A 12 11.63 -4.89 -11.23
CA SER A 12 10.92 -3.62 -11.43
C SER A 12 10.18 -3.62 -12.78
N LEU A 13 9.03 -2.97 -12.84
CA LEU A 13 8.23 -2.83 -14.05
C LEU A 13 7.89 -1.35 -14.32
N PRO A 14 8.36 -0.75 -15.42
CA PRO A 14 7.91 0.56 -15.83
C PRO A 14 6.48 0.46 -16.41
N ILE A 15 5.60 1.38 -16.00
CA ILE A 15 4.25 1.52 -16.56
C ILE A 15 4.25 2.68 -17.55
N GLU A 16 3.82 2.44 -18.78
CA GLU A 16 3.54 3.48 -19.76
C GLU A 16 2.09 4.00 -19.61
N GLY A 17 1.92 5.30 -19.33
CA GLY A 17 0.62 5.98 -19.46
C GLY A 17 0.04 6.69 -18.24
N GLY A 18 0.83 7.03 -17.21
CA GLY A 18 0.41 8.01 -16.20
C GLY A 18 0.65 9.44 -16.67
N ILE A 19 -0.18 10.40 -16.23
CA ILE A 19 -0.10 11.84 -16.56
C ILE A 19 1.20 12.49 -16.02
N GLN A 20 1.98 11.77 -15.20
CA GLN A 20 3.32 12.12 -14.77
C GLN A 20 4.29 11.01 -15.21
N SER A 21 5.51 11.41 -15.61
CA SER A 21 6.72 10.60 -15.85
C SER A 21 6.65 9.11 -15.49
N SER A 22 7.03 8.23 -16.43
CA SER A 22 7.21 6.78 -16.30
C SER A 22 7.22 6.26 -14.84
N GLU A 23 6.06 5.88 -14.32
CA GLU A 23 5.94 5.26 -13.00
C GLU A 23 6.63 3.90 -13.04
N VAL A 24 7.53 3.62 -12.10
CA VAL A 24 8.21 2.32 -12.00
C VAL A 24 7.73 1.59 -10.76
N LEU A 25 7.08 0.45 -10.94
CA LEU A 25 6.71 -0.44 -9.86
C LEU A 25 7.96 -1.21 -9.38
N PRO A 26 8.31 -1.17 -8.07
CA PRO A 26 9.47 -1.88 -7.54
C PRO A 26 9.26 -3.41 -7.52
N PRO A 27 10.31 -4.24 -7.37
CA PRO A 27 10.17 -5.68 -7.11
C PRO A 27 9.26 -6.00 -5.91
N ASP A 28 8.57 -7.13 -5.96
CA ASP A 28 7.72 -7.63 -4.88
C ASP A 28 8.54 -8.13 -3.70
N ARG A 29 8.60 -7.32 -2.63
CA ARG A 29 9.18 -7.69 -1.33
C ARG A 29 8.14 -8.20 -0.32
N LEU A 30 6.86 -8.14 -0.68
CA LEU A 30 5.74 -8.48 0.21
C LEU A 30 5.14 -9.86 -0.09
N ASN A 31 5.82 -10.67 -0.90
CA ASN A 31 5.40 -12.01 -1.33
C ASN A 31 3.96 -12.01 -1.89
N ARG A 32 3.62 -10.97 -2.65
CA ARG A 32 2.31 -10.73 -3.25
C ARG A 32 2.07 -11.55 -4.51
N LYS A 33 3.12 -11.99 -5.21
CA LYS A 33 3.02 -12.83 -6.42
C LYS A 33 2.10 -14.03 -6.25
N LYS A 34 2.20 -14.76 -5.11
CA LYS A 34 1.35 -15.94 -4.85
C LYS A 34 -0.15 -15.59 -4.80
N TYR A 35 -0.49 -14.39 -4.32
CA TYR A 35 -1.87 -13.90 -4.29
C TYR A 35 -2.34 -13.54 -5.70
N ALA A 36 -1.48 -12.89 -6.50
CA ALA A 36 -1.77 -12.54 -7.88
C ALA A 36 -2.03 -13.78 -8.74
N GLU A 37 -1.18 -14.80 -8.63
CA GLU A 37 -1.36 -16.07 -9.34
C GLU A 37 -2.68 -16.75 -8.99
N PHE A 38 -3.02 -16.80 -7.70
CA PHE A 38 -4.27 -17.38 -7.23
C PHE A 38 -5.48 -16.59 -7.71
N ILE A 39 -5.49 -15.26 -7.50
CA ILE A 39 -6.60 -14.38 -7.86
C ILE A 39 -6.82 -14.38 -9.36
N ALA A 40 -5.76 -14.28 -10.18
CA ALA A 40 -5.90 -14.30 -11.64
C ALA A 40 -6.55 -15.62 -12.11
N LYS A 41 -6.06 -16.76 -11.63
CA LYS A 41 -6.63 -18.09 -11.97
C LYS A 41 -8.09 -18.20 -11.52
N PHE A 42 -8.38 -17.75 -10.30
CA PHE A 42 -9.73 -17.76 -9.74
C PHE A 42 -10.67 -16.88 -10.59
N LEU A 43 -10.32 -15.62 -10.82
CA LEU A 43 -11.15 -14.68 -11.55
C LEU A 43 -11.38 -15.05 -13.00
N VAL A 44 -10.37 -15.58 -13.70
CA VAL A 44 -10.59 -16.11 -15.06
C VAL A 44 -11.58 -17.27 -15.04
N SER A 45 -11.48 -18.17 -14.05
CA SER A 45 -12.42 -19.29 -13.94
C SER A 45 -13.86 -18.86 -13.61
N GLN A 46 -14.05 -17.71 -12.96
CA GLN A 46 -15.37 -17.15 -12.71
C GLN A 46 -15.92 -16.43 -13.96
N GLY A 47 -15.09 -15.66 -14.66
CA GLY A 47 -15.53 -14.87 -15.82
C GLY A 47 -15.79 -15.69 -17.10
N TYR A 48 -15.22 -16.88 -17.20
CA TYR A 48 -15.43 -17.76 -18.36
C TYR A 48 -15.31 -19.24 -18.01
N ASP A 49 -16.37 -20.01 -18.28
CA ASP A 49 -16.33 -21.46 -18.16
C ASP A 49 -15.94 -22.10 -19.50
N SER A 50 -14.71 -22.62 -19.54
CA SER A 50 -14.19 -23.32 -20.73
C SER A 50 -14.93 -24.62 -21.09
N LYS A 51 -15.72 -25.21 -20.19
CA LYS A 51 -16.47 -26.46 -20.46
C LYS A 51 -17.83 -26.17 -21.11
N SER A 52 -18.56 -25.19 -20.61
CA SER A 52 -19.87 -24.77 -21.14
C SER A 52 -19.75 -23.70 -22.24
N SER A 53 -18.58 -23.06 -22.38
CA SER A 53 -18.36 -21.86 -23.20
C SER A 53 -19.23 -20.67 -22.79
N GLU A 54 -19.71 -20.65 -21.54
CA GLU A 54 -20.49 -19.56 -20.98
C GLU A 54 -19.59 -18.47 -20.39
N ARG A 55 -20.04 -17.22 -20.54
CA ARG A 55 -19.42 -16.04 -19.96
C ARG A 55 -20.27 -15.58 -18.79
N HIS A 56 -19.66 -15.46 -17.62
CA HIS A 56 -20.31 -14.89 -16.45
C HIS A 56 -19.64 -13.57 -16.10
N ASN A 57 -20.38 -12.72 -15.40
CA ASN A 57 -19.83 -11.56 -14.74
C ASN A 57 -19.37 -11.94 -13.32
N TYR A 58 -18.41 -11.19 -12.78
CA TYR A 58 -17.96 -11.40 -11.40
C TYR A 58 -17.43 -10.11 -10.80
N VAL A 59 -17.74 -9.82 -9.54
CA VAL A 59 -17.27 -8.63 -8.83
C VAL A 59 -16.54 -9.03 -7.56
N LEU A 60 -15.22 -8.83 -7.57
CA LEU A 60 -14.35 -9.08 -6.42
C LEU A 60 -14.07 -7.77 -5.67
N ASN A 61 -14.31 -7.75 -4.37
CA ASN A 61 -13.73 -6.74 -3.49
C ASN A 61 -12.33 -7.21 -3.03
N LEU A 62 -11.28 -6.50 -3.43
CA LEU A 62 -9.95 -6.66 -2.89
C LEU A 62 -9.77 -5.73 -1.67
N ASN A 63 -9.86 -6.30 -0.48
CA ASN A 63 -9.75 -5.58 0.78
C ASN A 63 -8.29 -5.52 1.25
N ALA A 64 -7.82 -4.34 1.62
CA ALA A 64 -6.54 -4.15 2.29
C ALA A 64 -6.53 -2.80 3.02
N GLU A 65 -5.86 -2.74 4.17
CA GLU A 65 -5.63 -1.50 4.90
C GLU A 65 -4.72 -0.53 4.14
N TRP A 66 -4.77 0.74 4.54
CA TRP A 66 -3.86 1.76 4.05
C TRP A 66 -2.39 1.40 4.30
N GLY A 67 -1.55 1.64 3.29
CA GLY A 67 -0.13 1.30 3.33
C GLY A 67 0.18 -0.18 3.03
N ALA A 68 -0.79 -1.08 2.93
CA ALA A 68 -0.54 -2.51 2.71
C ALA A 68 -0.14 -2.89 1.26
N GLY A 69 0.03 -1.92 0.36
CA GLY A 69 0.42 -2.12 -1.04
C GLY A 69 -0.72 -2.53 -1.99
N LYS A 70 -1.96 -2.12 -1.70
CA LYS A 70 -3.16 -2.41 -2.53
C LYS A 70 -3.03 -1.91 -3.96
N THR A 71 -2.68 -0.63 -4.14
CA THR A 71 -2.49 0.01 -5.45
C THR A 71 -1.36 -0.65 -6.23
N TYR A 72 -0.23 -0.93 -5.56
CA TYR A 72 0.86 -1.71 -6.14
C TYR A 72 0.37 -3.08 -6.66
N PHE A 73 -0.38 -3.82 -5.84
CA PHE A 73 -0.91 -5.13 -6.18
C PHE A 73 -1.85 -5.07 -7.39
N LEU A 74 -2.82 -4.13 -7.39
CA LEU A 74 -3.80 -3.98 -8.46
C LEU A 74 -3.14 -3.58 -9.77
N LYS A 75 -2.22 -2.61 -9.76
CA LYS A 75 -1.47 -2.20 -10.95
C LYS A 75 -0.62 -3.35 -11.51
N ARG A 76 0.16 -4.04 -10.66
CA ARG A 76 0.96 -5.20 -11.08
C ARG A 76 0.09 -6.29 -11.71
N LEU A 77 -1.01 -6.65 -11.06
CA LEU A 77 -1.93 -7.67 -11.56
C LEU A 77 -2.57 -7.24 -12.89
N ALA A 78 -2.95 -5.96 -13.03
CA ALA A 78 -3.47 -5.42 -14.27
C ALA A 78 -2.46 -5.52 -15.41
N GLU A 79 -1.19 -5.14 -15.19
CA GLU A 79 -0.14 -5.25 -16.20
C GLU A 79 0.13 -6.70 -16.63
N ASP A 80 0.11 -7.68 -15.72
CA ASP A 80 0.30 -9.09 -16.08
C ASP A 80 -0.89 -9.67 -16.87
N LEU A 81 -2.09 -9.12 -16.67
CA LEU A 81 -3.30 -9.54 -17.38
C LEU A 81 -3.41 -8.91 -18.78
N LYS A 82 -2.93 -7.68 -18.97
CA LYS A 82 -3.03 -6.92 -20.24
C LYS A 82 -2.59 -7.70 -21.49
N PRO A 83 -1.50 -8.49 -21.48
CA PRO A 83 -1.07 -9.22 -22.66
C PRO A 83 -2.02 -10.35 -23.07
N HIS A 84 -2.97 -10.74 -22.21
CA HIS A 84 -3.82 -11.93 -22.42
C HIS A 84 -5.32 -11.61 -22.33
N HIS A 85 -5.68 -10.47 -21.72
CA HIS A 85 -7.04 -10.05 -21.46
C HIS A 85 -7.22 -8.56 -21.77
N PRO A 86 -8.42 -8.12 -22.19
CA PRO A 86 -8.76 -6.70 -22.14
C PRO A 86 -8.75 -6.24 -20.68
N VAL A 87 -8.01 -5.18 -20.37
CA VAL A 87 -7.86 -4.67 -18.99
C VAL A 87 -8.11 -3.18 -18.94
N VAL A 88 -9.02 -2.74 -18.08
CA VAL A 88 -9.22 -1.32 -17.76
C VAL A 88 -8.78 -1.08 -16.33
N TYR A 89 -8.07 0.02 -16.06
CA TYR A 89 -7.72 0.45 -14.70
C TYR A 89 -8.25 1.85 -14.43
N ILE A 90 -9.05 1.99 -13.38
CA ILE A 90 -9.73 3.23 -13.00
C ILE A 90 -9.26 3.62 -11.60
N ASP A 91 -8.66 4.79 -11.50
CA ASP A 91 -8.35 5.44 -10.24
C ASP A 91 -9.55 6.35 -9.90
N ALA A 92 -10.37 5.91 -8.94
CA ALA A 92 -11.62 6.58 -8.60
C ALA A 92 -11.37 7.96 -7.97
N TRP A 93 -10.33 8.07 -7.15
CA TRP A 93 -10.01 9.28 -6.41
C TRP A 93 -9.50 10.39 -7.33
N LYS A 94 -8.61 10.06 -8.28
CA LYS A 94 -8.15 11.05 -9.28
C LYS A 94 -9.28 11.67 -10.11
N GLN A 95 -10.45 11.04 -10.15
CA GLN A 95 -11.56 11.43 -11.01
C GLN A 95 -12.79 11.89 -10.22
N ASP A 96 -12.65 12.07 -8.90
CA ASP A 96 -13.76 12.41 -7.99
C ASP A 96 -14.23 13.88 -8.07
N TYR A 97 -13.57 14.69 -8.90
CA TYR A 97 -13.96 16.05 -9.26
C TYR A 97 -15.13 16.11 -10.26
N SER A 98 -15.47 15.00 -10.92
CA SER A 98 -16.61 14.91 -11.83
C SER A 98 -17.91 14.75 -11.05
N ASP A 99 -18.96 15.49 -11.43
CA ASP A 99 -20.29 15.39 -10.81
C ASP A 99 -21.06 14.12 -11.24
N ASP A 100 -20.54 13.32 -12.19
CA ASP A 100 -21.16 12.07 -12.64
C ASP A 100 -20.15 10.90 -12.62
N PRO A 101 -20.14 10.07 -11.55
CA PRO A 101 -19.23 8.93 -11.41
C PRO A 101 -19.36 7.88 -12.51
N LEU A 102 -20.56 7.67 -13.05
CA LEU A 102 -20.81 6.67 -14.10
C LEU A 102 -20.16 7.08 -15.40
N MET A 103 -20.32 8.35 -15.76
CA MET A 103 -19.72 8.91 -16.97
C MET A 103 -18.21 8.85 -16.96
N THR A 104 -17.63 9.16 -15.81
CA THR A 104 -16.20 9.03 -15.57
C THR A 104 -15.72 7.60 -15.80
N VAL A 105 -16.37 6.61 -15.18
CA VAL A 105 -16.02 5.20 -15.31
C VAL A 105 -16.14 4.72 -16.75
N ILE A 106 -17.25 5.05 -17.41
CA ILE A 106 -17.54 4.61 -18.78
C ILE A 106 -16.59 5.24 -19.79
N SER A 107 -16.36 6.54 -19.71
CA SER A 107 -15.44 7.22 -20.61
C SER A 107 -14.02 6.66 -20.48
N SER A 108 -13.57 6.38 -19.25
CA SER A 108 -12.31 5.69 -18.98
C SER A 108 -12.27 4.29 -19.59
N MET A 109 -13.33 3.49 -19.40
CA MET A 109 -13.43 2.15 -19.99
C MET A 109 -13.38 2.17 -21.51
N ILE A 110 -14.20 3.00 -22.16
CA ILE A 110 -14.26 3.09 -23.62
C ILE A 110 -12.91 3.56 -24.17
N SER A 111 -12.31 4.59 -23.56
CA SER A 111 -11.00 5.11 -23.98
C SER A 111 -9.91 4.03 -23.92
N GLN A 112 -9.80 3.32 -22.80
CA GLN A 112 -8.79 2.28 -22.61
C GLN A 112 -9.01 1.05 -23.49
N LEU A 113 -10.27 0.60 -23.65
CA LEU A 113 -10.60 -0.52 -24.53
C LEU A 113 -10.37 -0.18 -26.01
N ARG A 114 -10.68 1.06 -26.42
CA ARG A 114 -10.40 1.56 -27.78
C ARG A 114 -8.91 1.52 -28.08
N LYS A 115 -8.08 2.01 -27.16
CA LYS A 115 -6.61 1.97 -27.28
C LYS A 115 -6.09 0.54 -27.44
N GLN A 116 -6.57 -0.39 -26.60
CA GLN A 116 -6.21 -1.81 -26.69
C GLN A 116 -6.69 -2.50 -27.98
N ALA A 117 -7.78 -2.01 -28.57
CA ALA A 117 -8.23 -2.46 -29.89
C ALA A 117 -7.36 -1.94 -31.04
N GLY A 118 -6.17 -1.37 -30.77
CA GLY A 118 -5.25 -0.84 -31.78
C GLY A 118 -5.78 0.41 -32.48
N LYS A 119 -6.76 1.08 -31.88
CA LYS A 119 -7.27 2.37 -32.36
C LYS A 119 -6.57 3.48 -31.57
N ASN A 120 -5.35 3.80 -31.96
CA ASN A 120 -4.73 5.07 -31.56
C ASN A 120 -5.53 6.22 -32.19
N ALA A 121 -5.38 7.43 -31.65
CA ALA A 121 -5.96 8.63 -32.25
C ALA A 121 -5.46 8.87 -33.70
N ASP A 122 -4.34 8.24 -34.11
CA ASP A 122 -3.60 8.51 -35.35
C ASP A 122 -3.45 7.33 -36.35
N ASP A 123 -3.94 6.10 -36.08
CA ASP A 123 -3.65 4.96 -36.97
C ASP A 123 -4.72 4.70 -38.04
N ASN A 124 -4.33 4.97 -39.28
CA ASN A 124 -5.17 5.08 -40.48
C ASN A 124 -5.46 3.75 -41.22
N ILE A 125 -5.27 2.58 -40.59
CA ILE A 125 -5.31 1.30 -41.33
C ILE A 125 -5.95 0.18 -40.51
N TYR A 126 -7.28 0.13 -40.47
CA TYR A 126 -7.98 -1.18 -40.47
C TYR A 126 -9.46 -1.06 -40.88
N LYS A 127 -9.88 -1.92 -41.81
CA LYS A 127 -11.29 -2.08 -42.20
C LYS A 127 -12.10 -2.61 -41.00
N ALA A 128 -12.85 -1.71 -40.35
CA ALA A 128 -13.80 -2.09 -39.33
C ALA A 128 -14.80 -3.13 -39.87
N PRO A 129 -15.24 -4.12 -39.07
CA PRO A 129 -16.25 -5.08 -39.49
C PRO A 129 -17.52 -4.36 -39.92
N ARG A 130 -18.10 -4.70 -41.09
CA ARG A 130 -19.33 -4.09 -41.65
C ARG A 130 -20.49 -3.93 -40.66
N LYS A 131 -20.58 -4.77 -39.63
CA LYS A 131 -21.60 -4.68 -38.56
C LYS A 131 -21.39 -3.48 -37.63
N MET A 132 -20.15 -3.09 -37.37
CA MET A 132 -19.81 -1.89 -36.59
C MET A 132 -20.11 -0.60 -37.37
N MET A 133 -19.98 -0.62 -38.71
CA MET A 133 -20.43 0.48 -39.58
C MET A 133 -21.96 0.58 -39.73
N ALA A 134 -22.66 -0.55 -39.72
CA ALA A 134 -24.13 -0.54 -39.76
C ALA A 134 -24.76 0.07 -38.48
N LEU A 135 -24.07 -0.01 -37.35
CA LEU A 135 -24.50 0.54 -36.07
C LEU A 135 -24.27 2.06 -35.99
N LEU A 136 -23.16 2.57 -36.54
CA LEU A 136 -22.94 4.01 -36.72
C LEU A 136 -24.01 4.66 -37.63
N LYS A 137 -24.57 3.89 -38.59
CA LYS A 137 -25.71 4.29 -39.43
C LYS A 137 -27.11 4.01 -38.82
N ALA A 138 -27.20 3.21 -37.76
CA ALA A 138 -28.48 2.86 -37.12
C ALA A 138 -28.77 3.70 -35.86
N ALA A 139 -27.78 4.44 -35.36
CA ALA A 139 -27.95 5.50 -34.37
C ALA A 139 -28.51 6.82 -34.97
N THR A 140 -28.99 6.77 -36.21
CA THR A 140 -29.60 7.88 -36.95
C THR A 140 -31.11 7.84 -36.76
N PRO A 141 -31.75 8.34 -35.70
CA PRO A 141 -33.20 8.15 -35.55
C PRO A 141 -33.95 8.65 -36.78
N ALA A 142 -35.12 8.06 -37.02
CA ALA A 142 -36.05 8.39 -38.07
C ALA A 142 -36.51 9.87 -38.02
N ILE A 143 -35.64 10.81 -38.39
CA ILE A 143 -35.95 12.22 -38.59
C ILE A 143 -36.28 12.40 -40.07
N VAL A 144 -37.48 12.00 -40.48
CA VAL A 144 -38.11 12.50 -41.72
C VAL A 144 -39.24 13.50 -41.39
N GLY A 145 -39.60 13.70 -40.13
CA GLY A 145 -40.64 14.66 -39.72
C GLY A 145 -40.05 15.88 -39.05
N GLY A 146 -39.97 16.99 -39.79
CA GLY A 146 -39.22 18.19 -39.42
C GLY A 146 -39.54 18.81 -38.06
N MET A 147 -38.49 19.34 -37.41
CA MET A 147 -38.40 20.66 -36.78
C MET A 147 -37.15 20.71 -35.89
N THR A 148 -36.03 21.27 -36.35
CA THR A 148 -34.99 21.88 -35.49
C THR A 148 -34.02 22.69 -36.35
N LYS A 149 -34.11 24.03 -36.29
CA LYS A 149 -33.19 24.94 -37.02
C LYS A 149 -32.71 26.10 -36.17
N LYS A 150 -32.57 25.97 -34.84
CA LYS A 150 -32.34 27.18 -34.03
C LYS A 150 -31.51 27.16 -32.74
N PHE A 151 -30.75 26.11 -32.40
CA PHE A 151 -29.95 26.21 -31.15
C PHE A 151 -28.47 25.81 -31.17
N LEU A 152 -27.90 25.21 -32.22
CA LEU A 152 -26.47 24.88 -32.19
C LEU A 152 -25.67 25.16 -33.47
N GLY A 153 -26.27 25.67 -34.55
CA GLY A 153 -25.50 26.10 -35.74
C GLY A 153 -24.67 25.01 -36.45
N ILE A 154 -24.64 23.78 -35.93
CA ILE A 154 -23.90 22.64 -36.47
C ILE A 154 -24.90 21.78 -37.24
N ASP A 155 -24.71 21.71 -38.56
CA ASP A 155 -25.52 20.88 -39.43
C ASP A 155 -25.18 19.40 -39.16
N HIS A 156 -26.18 18.61 -38.78
CA HIS A 156 -25.99 17.20 -38.45
C HIS A 156 -25.57 16.39 -39.67
N LEU A 157 -25.79 16.93 -40.88
CA LEU A 157 -25.27 16.39 -42.13
C LEU A 157 -23.74 16.51 -42.26
N ALA A 158 -23.11 17.57 -41.72
CA ALA A 158 -21.66 17.72 -41.79
C ALA A 158 -20.93 16.65 -40.96
N ILE A 159 -21.53 16.24 -39.84
CA ILE A 159 -21.03 15.12 -39.01
C ILE A 159 -21.21 13.78 -39.72
N MET A 160 -22.24 13.64 -40.59
CA MET A 160 -22.48 12.43 -41.38
C MET A 160 -21.57 12.32 -42.61
N ASP A 161 -21.26 13.44 -43.28
CA ASP A 161 -20.37 13.46 -44.45
C ASP A 161 -18.89 13.30 -44.05
N ALA A 162 -18.48 13.80 -42.88
CA ALA A 162 -17.14 13.59 -42.33
C ALA A 162 -16.84 12.12 -41.95
N VAL A 163 -17.88 11.28 -41.79
CA VAL A 163 -17.76 9.83 -41.55
C VAL A 163 -17.90 9.03 -42.85
N GLY A 164 -18.28 9.69 -43.95
CA GLY A 164 -18.65 9.07 -45.22
C GLY A 164 -17.57 9.04 -46.29
N ASP A 165 -16.62 9.98 -46.31
CA ASP A 165 -15.63 10.06 -47.38
C ASP A 165 -14.33 9.30 -47.07
N GLU A 166 -13.98 8.41 -48.01
CA GLU A 166 -13.12 7.24 -47.85
C GLU A 166 -11.59 7.52 -47.77
N ASP A 167 -11.10 8.76 -47.85
CA ASP A 167 -9.67 8.97 -48.16
C ASP A 167 -8.88 10.01 -47.32
N ASP A 168 -9.39 10.56 -46.22
CA ASP A 168 -8.59 11.51 -45.42
C ASP A 168 -8.92 11.50 -43.91
N ILE A 169 -8.40 10.53 -43.16
CA ILE A 169 -8.67 10.39 -41.72
C ILE A 169 -7.40 10.71 -40.92
N GLY A 170 -7.01 11.98 -41.00
CA GLY A 170 -5.93 12.57 -40.21
C GLY A 170 -6.19 14.03 -39.83
N ALA A 171 -7.45 14.45 -39.68
CA ALA A 171 -7.79 15.86 -39.52
C ALA A 171 -8.73 16.15 -38.34
N THR A 172 -8.46 17.27 -37.68
CA THR A 172 -9.44 18.15 -37.02
C THR A 172 -10.76 18.18 -37.78
N LEU A 173 -11.89 18.29 -37.07
CA LEU A 173 -13.21 18.44 -37.68
C LEU A 173 -13.14 19.60 -38.68
N LYS A 174 -13.38 19.34 -39.98
CA LYS A 174 -13.34 20.35 -41.03
C LYS A 174 -14.75 20.65 -41.53
N ASP A 175 -15.03 21.90 -41.87
CA ASP A 175 -16.30 22.31 -42.47
C ASP A 175 -16.43 21.82 -43.93
N GLU A 176 -17.58 22.08 -44.56
CA GLU A 176 -17.87 21.74 -45.96
C GLU A 176 -16.90 22.38 -46.98
N ASN A 177 -16.02 23.28 -46.54
CA ASN A 177 -15.00 23.95 -47.35
C ASN A 177 -13.56 23.49 -46.99
N GLY A 178 -13.40 22.60 -46.01
CA GLY A 178 -12.12 22.04 -45.61
C GLY A 178 -11.36 22.82 -44.52
N GLU A 179 -12.01 23.73 -43.78
CA GLU A 179 -11.40 24.51 -42.69
C GLU A 179 -11.68 23.93 -41.29
N ASP A 180 -10.68 23.98 -40.39
CA ASP A 180 -10.77 23.41 -39.04
C ASP A 180 -11.88 24.08 -38.19
N ILE A 181 -12.62 23.26 -37.44
CA ILE A 181 -13.71 23.66 -36.55
C ILE A 181 -13.16 23.83 -35.13
N PHE A 182 -13.38 25.01 -34.58
CA PHE A 182 -12.89 25.43 -33.27
C PHE A 182 -14.02 25.47 -32.23
N ASP A 183 -13.68 25.29 -30.95
CA ASP A 183 -14.60 25.52 -29.83
C ASP A 183 -14.91 27.03 -29.63
N GLU A 184 -15.78 27.36 -28.67
CA GLU A 184 -16.13 28.76 -28.33
C GLU A 184 -14.91 29.62 -27.93
N ASP A 185 -13.78 28.98 -27.61
CA ASP A 185 -12.50 29.61 -27.22
C ASP A 185 -11.45 29.58 -28.34
N GLY A 186 -11.78 29.10 -29.55
CA GLY A 186 -10.89 29.10 -30.71
C GLY A 186 -9.86 27.98 -30.74
N LYS A 187 -10.08 26.86 -30.03
CA LYS A 187 -9.20 25.67 -30.06
C LYS A 187 -9.77 24.52 -30.89
N PRO A 188 -8.92 23.78 -31.62
CA PRO A 188 -9.33 22.59 -32.34
C PRO A 188 -9.77 21.48 -31.38
N ILE A 189 -10.89 20.83 -31.68
CA ILE A 189 -11.53 19.85 -30.79
C ILE A 189 -10.80 18.50 -30.84
N ASP A 190 -10.32 18.03 -29.67
CA ASP A 190 -9.62 16.76 -29.47
C ASP A 190 -10.59 15.55 -29.31
N MET A 191 -10.13 14.32 -29.58
CA MET A 191 -10.93 13.09 -29.61
C MET A 191 -11.34 12.55 -28.22
N GLY A 192 -10.61 12.89 -27.16
CA GLY A 192 -11.05 12.65 -25.78
C GLY A 192 -12.35 13.40 -25.44
N PRO A 193 -12.38 14.73 -25.68
CA PRO A 193 -13.61 15.51 -25.71
C PRO A 193 -14.67 14.93 -26.63
N ALA A 194 -14.32 14.42 -27.82
CA ALA A 194 -15.28 13.80 -28.73
C ALA A 194 -15.94 12.51 -28.17
N ALA A 195 -15.19 11.66 -27.45
CA ALA A 195 -15.76 10.50 -26.76
C ALA A 195 -16.69 10.93 -25.62
N SER A 196 -16.29 11.93 -24.83
CA SER A 196 -17.15 12.54 -23.81
C SER A 196 -18.38 13.21 -24.42
N LEU A 197 -18.27 13.83 -25.60
CA LEU A 197 -19.37 14.42 -26.37
C LEU A 197 -20.31 13.34 -26.93
N LEU A 198 -19.78 12.22 -27.42
CA LEU A 198 -20.59 11.10 -27.91
C LEU A 198 -21.41 10.47 -26.79
N VAL A 199 -20.80 10.27 -25.60
CA VAL A 199 -21.54 9.77 -24.43
C VAL A 199 -22.50 10.82 -23.88
N LYS A 200 -22.14 12.11 -23.87
CA LYS A 200 -23.07 13.21 -23.56
C LYS A 200 -24.28 13.20 -24.49
N HIS A 201 -24.07 13.08 -25.80
CA HIS A 201 -25.14 13.06 -26.79
C HIS A 201 -26.04 11.81 -26.70
N LEU A 202 -25.49 10.66 -26.25
CA LEU A 202 -26.26 9.44 -25.95
C LEU A 202 -27.11 9.57 -24.68
N ILE A 203 -26.78 10.52 -23.79
CA ILE A 203 -27.48 10.76 -22.53
C ILE A 203 -28.50 11.90 -22.67
N ASP A 204 -28.15 12.93 -23.43
CA ASP A 204 -29.00 14.10 -23.70
C ASP A 204 -30.25 13.73 -24.52
N GLU A 205 -30.27 12.58 -25.21
CA GLU A 205 -31.42 12.15 -26.01
C GLU A 205 -32.61 11.59 -25.21
N HIS A 206 -32.53 11.20 -23.93
CA HIS A 206 -33.70 10.67 -23.19
C HIS A 206 -33.76 11.05 -21.69
N ASP A 207 -34.93 11.57 -21.29
CA ASP A 207 -35.52 11.35 -19.96
C ASP A 207 -35.77 9.85 -19.74
N ALA A 208 -34.72 9.10 -19.37
CA ALA A 208 -34.74 7.88 -18.54
C ALA A 208 -33.34 7.26 -18.50
N LYS A 209 -32.53 7.60 -17.49
CA LYS A 209 -31.17 7.07 -17.22
C LYS A 209 -31.00 5.55 -17.48
N ALA A 210 -32.04 4.74 -17.30
CA ALA A 210 -32.01 3.29 -17.50
C ALA A 210 -31.71 2.84 -18.95
N LYS A 211 -32.24 3.53 -19.96
CA LYS A 211 -32.05 3.14 -21.38
C LYS A 211 -30.64 3.47 -21.86
N SER A 212 -30.08 4.59 -21.39
CA SER A 212 -28.70 4.98 -21.64
C SER A 212 -27.74 3.95 -21.03
N ILE A 213 -27.98 3.48 -19.81
CA ILE A 213 -27.19 2.41 -19.16
C ILE A 213 -27.21 1.11 -19.98
N GLU A 214 -28.36 0.71 -20.52
CA GLU A 214 -28.47 -0.50 -21.34
C GLU A 214 -27.64 -0.39 -22.63
N ASN A 215 -27.72 0.75 -23.33
CA ASN A 215 -26.88 1.03 -24.50
C ASN A 215 -25.39 1.01 -24.14
N LEU A 216 -25.02 1.56 -22.99
CA LEU A 216 -23.64 1.57 -22.51
C LEU A 216 -23.07 0.17 -22.28
N LYS A 217 -23.85 -0.75 -21.69
CA LYS A 217 -23.46 -2.16 -21.55
C LYS A 217 -23.19 -2.82 -22.88
N VAL A 218 -24.04 -2.56 -23.87
CA VAL A 218 -23.87 -3.07 -25.23
C VAL A 218 -22.55 -2.56 -25.81
N HIS A 219 -22.25 -1.27 -25.68
CA HIS A 219 -21.00 -0.69 -26.18
C HIS A 219 -19.76 -1.30 -25.51
N VAL A 220 -19.75 -1.41 -24.19
CA VAL A 220 -18.63 -2.03 -23.45
C VAL A 220 -18.43 -3.48 -23.91
N LYS A 221 -19.52 -4.25 -24.04
CA LYS A 221 -19.47 -5.63 -24.51
C LYS A 221 -18.91 -5.74 -25.93
N GLU A 222 -19.34 -4.88 -26.84
CA GLU A 222 -18.86 -4.84 -28.23
C GLU A 222 -17.37 -4.48 -28.32
N TRP A 223 -16.90 -3.55 -27.50
CA TRP A 223 -15.47 -3.21 -27.42
C TRP A 223 -14.65 -4.35 -26.85
N VAL A 224 -15.12 -5.02 -25.81
CA VAL A 224 -14.50 -6.24 -25.28
C VAL A 224 -14.41 -7.31 -26.37
N GLU A 225 -15.49 -7.54 -27.13
CA GLU A 225 -15.50 -8.49 -28.25
C GLU A 225 -14.54 -8.08 -29.38
N ALA A 226 -14.38 -6.79 -29.65
CA ALA A 226 -13.44 -6.28 -30.64
C ALA A 226 -11.97 -6.53 -30.23
N VAL A 227 -11.62 -6.24 -28.97
CA VAL A 227 -10.26 -6.50 -28.43
C VAL A 227 -9.96 -8.00 -28.49
N ILE A 228 -10.90 -8.84 -28.04
CA ILE A 228 -10.78 -10.31 -28.11
C ILE A 228 -10.68 -10.78 -29.57
N GLY A 229 -11.41 -10.16 -30.49
CA GLY A 229 -11.38 -10.49 -31.91
C GLY A 229 -10.00 -10.23 -32.55
N LEU A 230 -9.36 -9.12 -32.18
CA LEU A 230 -8.01 -8.78 -32.65
C LEU A 230 -6.95 -9.73 -32.09
N ASP A 231 -7.04 -10.09 -30.81
CA ASP A 231 -6.14 -11.05 -30.19
C ASP A 231 -6.21 -12.42 -30.89
N ASN A 232 -7.43 -12.91 -31.13
CA ASN A 232 -7.68 -14.13 -31.91
C ASN A 232 -7.19 -14.04 -33.36
N ALA A 233 -7.13 -12.84 -33.96
CA ALA A 233 -6.59 -12.67 -35.30
C ALA A 233 -5.05 -12.70 -35.33
N LYS A 234 -4.39 -12.23 -34.25
CA LYS A 234 -2.92 -12.25 -34.09
C LYS A 234 -2.40 -13.66 -33.80
N HIS A 235 -3.12 -14.42 -32.97
CA HIS A 235 -2.80 -15.79 -32.66
C HIS A 235 -3.58 -16.71 -33.62
N LYS A 236 -2.92 -17.28 -34.64
CA LYS A 236 -3.48 -18.27 -35.61
C LYS A 236 -3.91 -19.60 -34.95
N ASP A 237 -4.60 -19.53 -33.82
CA ASP A 237 -5.01 -20.64 -32.99
C ASP A 237 -6.36 -21.17 -33.53
N VAL A 238 -6.50 -22.50 -33.62
CA VAL A 238 -7.67 -23.17 -34.21
C VAL A 238 -8.90 -23.07 -33.30
N ASN A 239 -8.69 -22.75 -32.01
CA ASN A 239 -9.75 -22.54 -31.03
C ASN A 239 -9.89 -21.06 -30.69
N ARG A 240 -11.10 -20.52 -30.92
CA ARG A 240 -11.45 -19.14 -30.56
C ARG A 240 -11.29 -18.97 -29.05
N ARG A 241 -10.32 -18.14 -28.65
CA ARG A 241 -10.08 -17.81 -27.26
C ARG A 241 -11.16 -16.84 -26.80
N LEU A 242 -11.98 -17.28 -25.86
CA LEU A 242 -12.96 -16.47 -25.16
C LEU A 242 -12.40 -16.29 -23.74
N PHE A 243 -12.04 -15.06 -23.42
CA PHE A 243 -11.50 -14.70 -22.12
C PHE A 243 -12.33 -13.57 -21.52
N PRO A 244 -12.42 -13.45 -20.19
CA PRO A 244 -13.07 -12.30 -19.60
C PRO A 244 -12.23 -11.03 -19.79
N ALA A 245 -12.90 -9.89 -19.82
CA ALA A 245 -12.29 -8.57 -19.62
C ALA A 245 -12.21 -8.26 -18.13
N PHE A 246 -11.16 -7.54 -17.72
CA PHE A 246 -10.95 -7.12 -16.35
C PHE A 246 -11.10 -5.62 -16.21
N ILE A 247 -11.83 -5.17 -15.19
CA ILE A 247 -11.97 -3.76 -14.84
C ILE A 247 -11.54 -3.60 -13.38
N PHE A 248 -10.40 -2.92 -13.20
CA PHE A 248 -9.88 -2.55 -11.90
C PHE A 248 -10.42 -1.18 -11.51
N VAL A 249 -10.97 -1.07 -10.30
CA VAL A 249 -11.38 0.20 -9.68
C VAL A 249 -10.61 0.34 -8.38
N ASP A 250 -9.77 1.35 -8.27
CA ASP A 250 -8.91 1.60 -7.11
C ASP A 250 -9.25 2.91 -6.41
N GLU A 251 -8.79 3.06 -5.18
CA GLU A 251 -8.87 4.29 -4.36
C GLU A 251 -10.30 4.80 -4.06
N LEU A 252 -11.29 3.92 -4.15
CA LEU A 252 -12.69 4.28 -3.85
C LEU A 252 -12.88 4.76 -2.40
N ASP A 253 -12.14 4.17 -1.45
CA ASP A 253 -12.15 4.52 -0.03
C ASP A 253 -11.50 5.88 0.28
N ARG A 254 -10.84 6.53 -0.68
CA ARG A 254 -10.30 7.90 -0.56
C ARG A 254 -11.22 8.98 -1.09
N CYS A 255 -12.24 8.60 -1.85
CA CYS A 255 -13.19 9.56 -2.40
C CYS A 255 -14.05 10.20 -1.29
N ARG A 256 -14.63 11.36 -1.58
CA ARG A 256 -15.66 11.98 -0.73
C ARG A 256 -16.77 10.96 -0.40
N PRO A 257 -17.28 10.88 0.85
CA PRO A 257 -18.23 9.84 1.24
C PRO A 257 -19.42 9.67 0.28
N SER A 258 -20.06 10.78 -0.09
CA SER A 258 -21.18 10.79 -1.05
C SER A 258 -20.79 10.22 -2.41
N TYR A 259 -19.64 10.62 -2.94
CA TYR A 259 -19.13 10.16 -4.22
C TYR A 259 -18.81 8.67 -4.21
N ALA A 260 -18.17 8.15 -3.15
CA ALA A 260 -17.82 6.73 -3.05
C ALA A 260 -19.07 5.83 -3.10
N VAL A 261 -20.12 6.21 -2.37
CA VAL A 261 -21.39 5.46 -2.34
C VAL A 261 -22.14 5.63 -3.66
N GLU A 262 -22.23 6.84 -4.20
CA GLU A 262 -22.87 7.08 -5.50
C GLU A 262 -22.17 6.32 -6.63
N MET A 263 -20.84 6.31 -6.63
CA MET A 263 -20.04 5.55 -7.59
C MET A 263 -20.38 4.05 -7.50
N LEU A 264 -20.38 3.44 -6.31
CA LEU A 264 -20.82 2.04 -6.14
C LEU A 264 -22.24 1.82 -6.61
N GLU A 265 -23.16 2.71 -6.24
CA GLU A 265 -24.56 2.63 -6.62
C GLU A 265 -24.78 2.74 -8.13
N THR A 266 -23.89 3.43 -8.83
CA THR A 266 -24.02 3.66 -10.27
C THR A 266 -23.26 2.61 -11.08
N ILE A 267 -22.05 2.22 -10.67
CA ILE A 267 -21.29 1.14 -11.32
C ILE A 267 -21.93 -0.23 -11.12
N LYS A 268 -22.76 -0.44 -10.07
CA LYS A 268 -23.51 -1.69 -9.88
C LYS A 268 -24.34 -2.04 -11.11
N HIS A 269 -24.78 -1.02 -11.85
CA HIS A 269 -25.60 -1.22 -13.02
C HIS A 269 -24.82 -1.85 -14.16
N ILE A 270 -23.48 -1.77 -14.20
CA ILE A 270 -22.64 -2.39 -15.25
C ILE A 270 -21.92 -3.67 -14.78
N PHE A 271 -22.11 -4.07 -13.52
CA PHE A 271 -21.52 -5.29 -12.97
C PHE A 271 -22.04 -6.59 -13.57
N ASP A 272 -23.18 -6.56 -14.26
CA ASP A 272 -23.84 -7.72 -14.87
C ASP A 272 -23.47 -7.94 -16.35
N ILE A 273 -22.48 -7.22 -16.89
CA ILE A 273 -22.05 -7.40 -18.29
C ILE A 273 -21.40 -8.80 -18.43
N PRO A 274 -21.94 -9.71 -19.25
CA PRO A 274 -21.43 -11.06 -19.37
C PRO A 274 -19.99 -11.10 -19.89
N GLY A 275 -19.09 -11.78 -19.17
CA GLY A 275 -17.68 -11.90 -19.52
C GLY A 275 -16.82 -10.71 -19.08
N VAL A 276 -17.33 -9.90 -18.16
CA VAL A 276 -16.60 -8.80 -17.53
C VAL A 276 -16.43 -9.10 -16.04
N VAL A 277 -15.19 -9.01 -15.58
CA VAL A 277 -14.80 -9.22 -14.19
C VAL A 277 -14.34 -7.90 -13.59
N PHE A 278 -14.97 -7.47 -12.52
CA PHE A 278 -14.61 -6.28 -11.76
C PHE A 278 -13.75 -6.66 -10.56
N VAL A 279 -12.69 -5.89 -10.34
CA VAL A 279 -11.83 -5.97 -9.14
C VAL A 279 -11.80 -4.60 -8.50
N VAL A 280 -12.50 -4.44 -7.38
CA VAL A 280 -12.63 -3.17 -6.67
C VAL A 280 -11.73 -3.19 -5.44
N GLY A 281 -10.70 -2.36 -5.45
CA GLY A 281 -9.79 -2.17 -4.33
C GLY A 281 -10.39 -1.24 -3.28
N THR A 282 -10.59 -1.73 -2.05
CA THR A 282 -11.13 -0.93 -0.96
C THR A 282 -10.37 -1.17 0.35
N ASP A 283 -10.31 -0.18 1.22
CA ASP A 283 -10.26 -0.42 2.66
C ASP A 283 -11.71 -0.56 3.13
N THR A 284 -12.11 -1.77 3.51
CA THR A 284 -13.51 -2.02 3.87
C THR A 284 -13.92 -1.29 5.14
N GLU A 285 -13.01 -1.04 6.09
CA GLU A 285 -13.37 -0.31 7.31
C GLU A 285 -13.62 1.15 6.99
N GLN A 286 -12.71 1.79 6.25
CA GLN A 286 -12.86 3.18 5.83
C GLN A 286 -14.09 3.38 4.94
N LEU A 287 -14.34 2.48 4.00
CA LEU A 287 -15.54 2.53 3.17
C LEU A 287 -16.84 2.35 3.98
N GLN A 288 -16.82 1.54 5.06
CA GLN A 288 -17.97 1.45 5.97
C GLN A 288 -18.21 2.77 6.72
N HIS A 289 -17.16 3.49 7.12
CA HIS A 289 -17.30 4.81 7.72
C HIS A 289 -17.91 5.82 6.74
N ALA A 290 -17.50 5.81 5.47
CA ALA A 290 -18.12 6.63 4.43
C ALA A 290 -19.62 6.34 4.27
N VAL A 291 -20.02 5.06 4.25
CA VAL A 291 -21.44 4.66 4.20
C VAL A 291 -22.20 5.12 5.45
N LYS A 292 -21.63 4.96 6.65
CA LYS A 292 -22.25 5.43 7.91
C LYS A 292 -22.40 6.95 7.95
N ALA A 293 -21.50 7.71 7.34
CA ALA A 293 -21.62 9.16 7.24
C ALA A 293 -22.85 9.59 6.43
N ILE A 294 -23.29 8.78 5.46
CA ILE A 294 -24.49 9.05 4.64
C ILE A 294 -25.76 8.52 5.31
N TYR A 295 -25.74 7.28 5.81
CA TYR A 295 -26.95 6.58 6.28
C TYR A 295 -27.15 6.61 7.80
N GLY A 296 -26.18 7.13 8.56
CA GLY A 296 -26.23 7.27 10.02
C GLY A 296 -25.42 6.24 10.81
N GLU A 297 -25.11 6.60 12.06
CA GLU A 297 -24.15 5.90 12.94
C GLU A 297 -24.54 4.46 13.31
N GLY A 298 -25.84 4.12 13.25
CA GLY A 298 -26.37 2.77 13.50
C GLY A 298 -26.57 1.91 12.25
N PHE A 299 -26.24 2.42 11.06
CA PHE A 299 -26.45 1.68 9.81
C PHE A 299 -25.48 0.51 9.66
N ASN A 300 -25.99 -0.66 9.27
CA ASN A 300 -25.16 -1.84 9.01
C ASN A 300 -24.48 -1.73 7.64
N ALA A 301 -23.45 -0.89 7.57
CA ALA A 301 -22.67 -0.63 6.37
C ALA A 301 -22.03 -1.90 5.77
N ARG A 302 -21.59 -2.84 6.63
CA ARG A 302 -21.01 -4.12 6.18
C ARG A 302 -21.96 -4.93 5.31
N ASN A 303 -23.20 -5.10 5.76
CA ASN A 303 -24.21 -5.84 5.02
C ASN A 303 -24.67 -5.10 3.75
N TYR A 304 -24.71 -3.77 3.80
CA TYR A 304 -25.00 -2.95 2.62
C TYR A 304 -23.93 -3.13 1.54
N LEU A 305 -22.64 -3.00 1.90
CA LEU A 305 -21.52 -3.20 0.97
C LEU A 305 -21.47 -4.64 0.42
N GLY A 306 -21.91 -5.63 1.20
CA GLY A 306 -22.00 -7.02 0.76
C GLY A 306 -22.94 -7.25 -0.44
N ARG A 307 -23.81 -6.29 -0.80
CA ARG A 307 -24.72 -6.39 -1.95
C ARG A 307 -24.04 -6.12 -3.29
N PHE A 308 -22.86 -5.50 -3.28
CA PHE A 308 -22.15 -5.08 -4.50
C PHE A 308 -21.13 -6.10 -4.98
N PHE A 309 -20.71 -7.02 -4.11
CA PHE A 309 -19.57 -7.90 -4.36
C PHE A 309 -19.99 -9.37 -4.25
N ASP A 310 -19.59 -10.18 -5.22
CA ASP A 310 -19.80 -11.63 -5.19
C ASP A 310 -18.89 -12.30 -4.15
N SER A 311 -17.68 -11.77 -3.98
CA SER A 311 -16.79 -12.18 -2.89
C SER A 311 -15.85 -11.06 -2.44
N ARG A 312 -15.22 -11.30 -1.28
CA ARG A 312 -14.16 -10.46 -0.73
C ARG A 312 -12.89 -11.26 -0.58
N PHE A 313 -11.79 -10.69 -1.05
CA PHE A 313 -10.45 -11.21 -0.82
C PHE A 313 -9.64 -10.19 -0.02
N THR A 314 -9.18 -10.56 1.17
CA THR A 314 -8.34 -9.68 1.99
C THR A 314 -6.86 -9.99 1.74
N LEU A 315 -6.11 -8.99 1.26
CA LEU A 315 -4.65 -9.06 1.24
C LEU A 315 -4.15 -9.05 2.69
N ARG A 316 -3.32 -10.03 3.06
CA ARG A 316 -2.71 -10.05 4.39
C ARG A 316 -1.81 -8.83 4.57
N GLN A 317 -1.75 -8.25 5.75
CA GLN A 317 -0.72 -7.25 6.03
C GLN A 317 0.67 -7.87 5.81
N PRO A 318 1.62 -7.11 5.24
CA PRO A 318 3.01 -7.55 5.17
C PRO A 318 3.61 -7.63 6.57
N ASN A 319 4.67 -8.44 6.74
CA ASN A 319 5.52 -8.33 7.92
C ASN A 319 6.05 -6.89 7.99
N ILE A 320 6.00 -6.26 9.16
CA ILE A 320 6.51 -4.91 9.39
C ILE A 320 7.97 -4.82 8.93
N GLU A 321 8.80 -5.83 9.17
CA GLU A 321 10.19 -5.87 8.69
C GLU A 321 10.29 -5.64 7.17
N ASN A 322 9.62 -6.47 6.36
CA ASN A 322 9.56 -6.31 4.92
C ASN A 322 8.95 -4.96 4.49
N LEU A 323 8.00 -4.44 5.27
CA LEU A 323 7.38 -3.14 5.00
C LEU A 323 8.40 -2.02 5.19
N LEU A 324 9.15 -2.03 6.30
CA LEU A 324 10.17 -1.04 6.59
C LEU A 324 11.30 -1.10 5.56
N GLU A 325 11.76 -2.28 5.17
CA GLU A 325 12.77 -2.44 4.11
C GLU A 325 12.36 -1.81 2.78
N VAL A 326 11.06 -1.79 2.44
CA VAL A 326 10.54 -1.21 1.20
C VAL A 326 10.42 0.31 1.29
N HIS A 327 9.96 0.81 2.45
CA HIS A 327 9.50 2.19 2.59
C HIS A 327 10.50 3.11 3.30
N CYS A 328 11.53 2.55 3.95
CA CYS A 328 12.53 3.29 4.70
C CYS A 328 13.89 3.23 3.98
N ASP A 329 14.69 4.28 4.14
CA ASP A 329 16.08 4.32 3.66
C ASP A 329 16.98 3.56 4.64
N ASP A 330 17.03 2.24 4.47
CA ASP A 330 17.76 1.30 5.31
C ASP A 330 19.26 1.60 5.42
N ASN A 331 19.87 2.19 4.39
CA ASN A 331 21.28 2.60 4.41
C ASN A 331 21.57 3.59 5.55
N LYS A 332 20.59 4.41 5.94
CA LYS A 332 20.72 5.34 7.07
C LYS A 332 20.73 4.66 8.43
N LEU A 333 20.41 3.36 8.48
CA LEU A 333 20.47 2.53 9.69
C LEU A 333 21.73 1.65 9.72
N SER A 334 22.70 1.87 8.83
CA SER A 334 23.94 1.09 8.81
C SER A 334 25.00 1.69 9.75
N GLY A 335 25.84 0.83 10.33
CA GLY A 335 26.94 1.27 11.19
C GLY A 335 27.93 2.21 10.48
N SER A 336 28.13 2.05 9.17
CA SER A 336 28.94 2.98 8.38
C SER A 336 28.33 4.38 8.32
N HIS A 337 27.00 4.47 8.17
CA HIS A 337 26.32 5.77 8.17
C HIS A 337 26.41 6.46 9.53
N PHE A 338 26.26 5.72 10.63
CA PHE A 338 26.41 6.27 11.97
C PHE A 338 27.83 6.81 12.23
N ARG A 339 28.86 6.10 11.74
CA ARG A 339 30.26 6.57 11.79
C ARG A 339 30.49 7.83 10.94
N ASP A 340 29.87 7.92 9.77
CA ASP A 340 29.97 9.10 8.91
C ASP A 340 29.34 10.35 9.55
N LEU A 341 28.28 10.16 10.35
CA LEU A 341 27.64 11.20 11.14
C LEU A 341 28.36 11.51 12.47
N ASP A 342 29.38 10.73 12.83
CA ASP A 342 30.07 10.79 14.13
C ASP A 342 29.10 10.63 15.32
N ILE A 343 28.15 9.71 15.23
CA ILE A 343 27.20 9.41 16.32
C ILE A 343 27.36 7.97 16.83
N VAL A 344 27.02 7.74 18.09
CA VAL A 344 26.99 6.41 18.70
C VAL A 344 25.54 5.95 18.82
N VAL A 345 25.17 4.91 18.09
CA VAL A 345 23.84 4.29 18.17
C VAL A 345 23.94 2.98 18.94
N TRP A 346 23.08 2.80 19.93
CA TRP A 346 23.00 1.59 20.74
C TRP A 346 21.63 0.90 20.58
N PRO A 347 21.57 -0.45 20.56
CA PRO A 347 22.69 -1.38 20.47
C PRO A 347 23.50 -1.19 19.19
N GLU A 348 24.82 -1.35 19.30
CA GLU A 348 25.73 -1.19 18.16
C GLU A 348 25.56 -2.38 17.21
N ASN A 349 25.11 -2.12 15.98
CA ASN A 349 25.01 -3.10 14.90
C ASN A 349 25.51 -2.48 13.61
N ASP A 350 26.41 -3.17 12.91
CA ASP A 350 26.89 -2.72 11.60
C ASP A 350 25.84 -2.92 10.49
N SER A 351 25.04 -3.99 10.60
CA SER A 351 24.00 -4.34 9.62
C SER A 351 22.74 -3.50 9.79
N SER A 352 22.31 -2.84 8.70
CA SER A 352 21.02 -2.14 8.64
C SER A 352 19.83 -3.09 8.79
N GLU A 353 19.95 -4.33 8.28
CA GLU A 353 18.91 -5.36 8.38
C GLU A 353 18.59 -5.64 9.86
N ILE A 354 19.61 -5.80 10.70
CA ILE A 354 19.44 -6.07 12.14
C ILE A 354 18.77 -4.89 12.85
N ASN A 355 19.17 -3.66 12.52
CA ASN A 355 18.54 -2.47 13.09
C ASN A 355 17.07 -2.34 12.66
N ILE A 356 16.74 -2.68 11.41
CA ILE A 356 15.35 -2.75 10.94
C ILE A 356 14.57 -3.83 11.67
N THR A 357 15.11 -5.04 11.82
CA THR A 357 14.47 -6.14 12.56
C THR A 357 14.17 -5.73 14.01
N ASN A 358 15.09 -5.03 14.66
CA ASN A 358 14.90 -4.52 16.02
C ASN A 358 13.79 -3.47 16.11
N ILE A 359 13.79 -2.47 15.22
CA ILE A 359 12.73 -1.46 15.13
C ILE A 359 11.37 -2.13 14.86
N ALA A 360 11.32 -3.04 13.89
CA ALA A 360 10.11 -3.78 13.54
C ALA A 360 9.61 -4.65 14.71
N THR A 361 10.51 -5.25 15.49
CA THR A 361 10.15 -6.02 16.69
C THR A 361 9.42 -5.16 17.69
N ILE A 362 9.94 -3.96 17.98
CA ILE A 362 9.29 -3.01 18.89
C ILE A 362 7.94 -2.56 18.34
N ILE A 363 7.86 -2.12 17.08
CA ILE A 363 6.60 -1.65 16.47
C ILE A 363 5.53 -2.75 16.51
N ASN A 364 5.89 -4.01 16.25
CA ASN A 364 4.96 -5.15 16.31
C ASN A 364 4.34 -5.35 17.70
N CYS A 365 5.04 -5.03 18.80
CA CYS A 365 4.49 -5.16 20.15
C CYS A 365 3.28 -4.26 20.41
N PHE A 366 3.13 -3.19 19.62
CA PHE A 366 2.06 -2.22 19.77
C PHE A 366 0.87 -2.49 18.85
N ASP A 367 0.89 -3.47 17.95
CA ASP A 367 -0.22 -3.68 16.98
C ASP A 367 -0.58 -2.38 16.22
N LEU A 368 0.44 -1.76 15.62
CA LEU A 368 0.30 -0.54 14.82
C LEU A 368 -0.04 -0.87 13.37
N SER A 369 -0.82 -0.01 12.72
CA SER A 369 -1.12 -0.16 11.29
C SER A 369 0.15 -0.02 10.43
N ALA A 370 0.14 -0.56 9.21
CA ALA A 370 1.25 -0.45 8.26
C ALA A 370 1.71 1.01 8.06
N ARG A 371 0.76 1.96 8.00
CA ARG A 371 1.07 3.39 7.86
C ARG A 371 1.79 3.93 9.10
N GLN A 372 1.29 3.64 10.30
CA GLN A 372 1.91 4.08 11.55
C GLN A 372 3.31 3.49 11.70
N ALA A 373 3.50 2.22 11.34
CA ALA A 373 4.81 1.57 11.36
C ALA A 373 5.83 2.29 10.48
N ILE A 374 5.46 2.62 9.23
CA ILE A 374 6.32 3.38 8.30
C ILE A 374 6.64 4.77 8.88
N GLN A 375 5.64 5.47 9.42
CA GLN A 375 5.82 6.80 9.97
C GLN A 375 6.75 6.81 11.19
N ILE A 376 6.59 5.87 12.11
CA ILE A 376 7.48 5.73 13.27
C ILE A 376 8.90 5.43 12.83
N ALA A 377 9.10 4.45 11.94
CA ALA A 377 10.43 4.11 11.44
C ALA A 377 11.11 5.29 10.73
N ASN A 378 10.38 6.02 9.88
CA ASN A 378 10.90 7.22 9.22
C ASN A 378 11.22 8.35 10.20
N ARG A 379 10.41 8.53 11.26
CA ARG A 379 10.70 9.48 12.35
C ARG A 379 11.98 9.07 13.10
N THR A 380 12.14 7.79 13.44
CA THR A 380 13.38 7.26 14.05
C THR A 380 14.59 7.56 13.15
N ILE A 381 14.53 7.21 11.87
CA ILE A 381 15.61 7.45 10.90
C ILE A 381 15.92 8.95 10.77
N ALA A 382 14.90 9.80 10.68
CA ALA A 382 15.07 11.24 10.59
C ALA A 382 15.76 11.82 11.83
N MET A 383 15.44 11.33 13.03
CA MET A 383 16.10 11.77 14.26
C MET A 383 17.57 11.34 14.31
N LEU A 384 17.87 10.12 13.91
CA LEU A 384 19.26 9.64 13.83
C LEU A 384 20.07 10.45 12.82
N ALA A 385 19.52 10.69 11.63
CA ALA A 385 20.21 11.41 10.56
C ALA A 385 20.47 12.89 10.87
N ASN A 386 19.77 13.47 11.84
CA ASN A 386 19.92 14.87 12.25
C ASN A 386 20.50 15.03 13.67
N LEU A 387 20.95 13.93 14.28
CA LEU A 387 21.57 13.99 15.59
C LEU A 387 22.94 14.69 15.48
N PRO A 388 23.29 15.63 16.37
CA PRO A 388 24.59 16.31 16.31
C PRO A 388 25.76 15.34 16.48
N ALA A 389 26.87 15.59 15.78
CA ALA A 389 28.12 14.85 15.94
C ALA A 389 28.58 14.76 17.41
N GLY A 390 29.11 13.61 17.79
CA GLY A 390 29.55 13.24 19.14
C GLY A 390 28.42 12.82 20.09
N LYS A 391 27.16 12.77 19.65
CA LYS A 391 26.02 12.35 20.48
C LYS A 391 25.83 10.83 20.48
N LYS A 392 25.27 10.33 21.59
CA LYS A 392 24.86 8.93 21.74
C LYS A 392 23.33 8.85 21.78
N VAL A 393 22.78 7.76 21.27
CA VAL A 393 21.33 7.50 21.25
C VAL A 393 21.05 6.00 21.32
N ASP A 394 20.08 5.63 22.12
CA ASP A 394 19.46 4.32 22.13
C ASP A 394 18.32 4.31 21.11
N ILE A 395 18.49 3.56 20.02
CA ILE A 395 17.50 3.49 18.94
C ILE A 395 16.23 2.77 19.39
N LEU A 396 16.36 1.81 20.31
CA LEU A 396 15.24 1.05 20.85
C LEU A 396 14.41 1.93 21.78
N MET A 397 15.07 2.73 22.63
CA MET A 397 14.45 3.71 23.52
C MET A 397 13.63 4.73 22.71
N LEU A 398 14.25 5.33 21.70
CA LEU A 398 13.59 6.30 20.83
C LEU A 398 12.37 5.67 20.14
N THR A 399 12.53 4.49 19.54
CA THR A 399 11.44 3.79 18.85
C THR A 399 10.30 3.44 19.82
N LEU A 400 10.62 2.94 21.01
CA LEU A 400 9.65 2.57 22.04
C LEU A 400 8.82 3.78 22.49
N LEU A 401 9.47 4.92 22.76
CA LEU A 401 8.78 6.16 23.13
C LEU A 401 7.87 6.69 22.01
N LEU A 402 8.30 6.60 20.75
CA LEU A 402 7.47 6.98 19.61
C LEU A 402 6.23 6.09 19.49
N CYS A 403 6.37 4.78 19.68
CA CYS A 403 5.25 3.85 19.70
C CYS A 403 4.27 4.11 20.84
N ILE A 404 4.78 4.34 22.06
CA ILE A 404 3.95 4.63 23.23
C ILE A 404 3.15 5.92 22.99
N ARG A 405 3.81 6.98 22.50
CA ARG A 405 3.14 8.25 22.21
C ARG A 405 2.07 8.13 21.13
N GLU A 406 2.32 7.36 20.08
CA GLU A 406 1.36 7.09 19.01
C GLU A 406 0.12 6.35 19.53
N LYS A 407 0.26 5.48 20.53
CA LYS A 407 -0.86 4.74 21.13
C LYS A 407 -1.61 5.53 22.18
N ASP A 408 -0.88 6.19 23.08
CA ASP A 408 -1.45 6.96 24.17
C ASP A 408 -0.45 8.02 24.66
N ASP A 409 -0.68 9.26 24.24
CA ASP A 409 0.11 10.42 24.64
C ASP A 409 0.11 10.63 26.17
N SER A 410 -0.95 10.20 26.87
CA SER A 410 -1.02 10.31 28.33
C SER A 410 -0.11 9.31 29.05
N ILE A 411 0.06 8.10 28.51
CA ILE A 411 1.04 7.13 29.02
C ILE A 411 2.45 7.64 28.77
N TYR A 412 2.69 8.19 27.58
CA TYR A 412 3.97 8.81 27.24
C TYR A 412 4.37 9.90 28.25
N GLU A 413 3.45 10.81 28.59
CA GLU A 413 3.72 11.86 29.58
C GLU A 413 3.96 11.28 31.00
N ASP A 414 3.23 10.25 31.39
CA ASP A 414 3.38 9.62 32.70
C ASP A 414 4.75 8.95 32.91
N ILE A 415 5.40 8.46 31.84
CA ILE A 415 6.75 7.86 31.90
C ILE A 415 7.78 8.86 32.42
N PHE A 416 7.65 10.13 32.06
CA PHE A 416 8.53 11.21 32.53
C PHE A 416 8.16 11.74 33.92
N SER A 417 7.09 11.24 34.52
CA SER A 417 6.64 11.61 35.85
C SER A 417 7.06 10.56 36.87
N THR A 418 7.76 10.95 37.95
CA THR A 418 8.17 10.01 39.01
C THR A 418 7.40 10.30 40.30
N PRO A 419 6.70 9.32 40.90
CA PRO A 419 6.52 7.94 40.41
C PRO A 419 5.51 7.87 39.24
N PHE A 420 5.61 6.83 38.42
CA PHE A 420 4.57 6.47 37.45
C PHE A 420 3.24 6.23 38.18
N ARG A 421 2.13 6.78 37.68
CA ARG A 421 0.82 6.75 38.35
C ARG A 421 -0.29 6.30 37.41
N ARG A 422 -0.51 4.99 37.31
CA ARG A 422 -1.71 4.39 36.71
C ARG A 422 -2.31 3.35 37.65
N ALA A 423 -3.64 3.34 37.74
CA ALA A 423 -4.38 2.40 38.56
C ALA A 423 -5.22 1.49 37.66
N GLU A 424 -4.91 0.20 37.66
CA GLU A 424 -5.81 -0.84 37.14
C GLU A 424 -6.50 -1.52 38.33
N GLY A 425 -7.83 -1.62 38.29
CA GLY A 425 -8.59 -2.32 39.34
C GLY A 425 -8.49 -1.73 40.75
N GLY A 426 -7.91 -0.54 40.93
CA GLY A 426 -7.73 0.12 42.24
C GLY A 426 -6.35 -0.08 42.88
N THR A 427 -5.42 -0.75 42.21
CA THR A 427 -4.01 -0.89 42.63
C THR A 427 -3.09 -0.13 41.69
N ASN A 428 -2.10 0.59 42.24
CA ASN A 428 -1.04 1.20 41.43
C ASN A 428 -0.17 0.10 40.85
N VAL A 429 0.07 0.13 39.54
CA VAL A 429 0.94 -0.80 38.82
C VAL A 429 2.23 -0.06 38.47
N ASP A 430 3.39 -0.71 38.63
CA ASP A 430 4.67 -0.15 38.20
C ASP A 430 4.76 -0.11 36.66
N LEU A 431 5.68 0.69 36.12
CA LEU A 431 5.77 0.90 34.67
C LEU A 431 6.07 -0.38 33.89
N LEU A 432 6.91 -1.28 34.43
CA LEU A 432 7.28 -2.50 33.72
C LEU A 432 6.08 -3.45 33.61
N SER A 433 5.43 -3.71 34.74
CA SER A 433 4.22 -4.55 34.78
C SER A 433 3.14 -3.97 33.86
N PHE A 434 2.94 -2.64 33.90
CA PHE A 434 1.97 -1.97 33.04
C PHE A 434 2.28 -2.16 31.55
N LEU A 435 3.54 -2.01 31.13
CA LEU A 435 3.94 -2.20 29.73
C LEU A 435 3.74 -3.64 29.26
N ILE A 436 4.10 -4.63 30.10
CA ILE A 436 3.95 -6.06 29.78
C ILE A 436 2.47 -6.46 29.70
N GLU A 437 1.61 -5.91 30.57
CA GLU A 437 0.17 -6.17 30.56
C GLU A 437 -0.55 -5.46 29.40
N SER A 438 -0.05 -4.29 28.99
CA SER A 438 -0.68 -3.46 27.96
C SER A 438 -0.30 -3.86 26.52
N TYR A 439 0.85 -4.50 26.31
CA TYR A 439 1.44 -4.69 24.98
C TYR A 439 2.13 -6.06 24.84
N GLU A 440 2.33 -6.53 23.61
CA GLU A 440 2.84 -7.89 23.32
C GLU A 440 4.37 -8.02 23.38
N PHE A 441 4.97 -7.75 24.55
CA PHE A 441 6.42 -7.82 24.73
C PHE A 441 6.97 -9.22 25.08
N GLU A 442 6.12 -10.12 25.58
CA GLU A 442 6.54 -11.46 26.00
C GLU A 442 7.11 -12.30 24.84
N ASN A 443 8.19 -13.03 25.11
CA ASN A 443 8.87 -13.90 24.15
C ASN A 443 9.39 -13.19 22.87
N LYS A 444 9.57 -11.87 22.92
CA LYS A 444 10.21 -11.09 21.85
C LYS A 444 11.69 -10.90 22.16
N THR A 445 12.50 -10.80 21.11
CA THR A 445 13.95 -10.71 21.23
C THR A 445 14.53 -9.58 20.40
N ILE A 446 15.55 -8.91 20.93
CA ILE A 446 16.39 -7.93 20.27
C ILE A 446 17.66 -8.62 19.78
N LEU A 447 18.06 -8.30 18.55
CA LEU A 447 19.24 -8.83 17.89
C LEU A 447 20.45 -7.90 18.09
N MET A 448 21.61 -8.47 18.38
CA MET A 448 22.88 -7.76 18.50
C MET A 448 23.97 -8.53 17.77
N ASP A 449 24.59 -7.91 16.76
CA ASP A 449 25.70 -8.51 16.01
C ASP A 449 27.02 -7.84 16.38
N PHE A 450 27.83 -8.53 17.17
CA PHE A 450 29.09 -8.01 17.67
C PHE A 450 30.09 -9.13 17.97
N ASP A 451 31.37 -8.78 18.17
CA ASP A 451 32.39 -9.71 18.67
C ASP A 451 32.71 -9.38 20.14
N PRO A 452 32.24 -10.21 21.10
CA PRO A 452 32.53 -10.01 22.51
C PRO A 452 34.03 -9.98 22.83
N ARG A 453 34.88 -10.65 22.04
CA ARG A 453 36.34 -10.70 22.29
C ARG A 453 37.03 -9.40 21.92
N VAL A 454 36.45 -8.65 20.98
CA VAL A 454 36.96 -7.34 20.59
C VAL A 454 36.57 -6.31 21.65
N LYS A 455 35.30 -6.31 22.06
CA LYS A 455 34.74 -5.29 22.97
C LYS A 455 35.10 -5.57 24.43
N PHE A 456 35.05 -6.84 24.85
CA PHE A 456 35.37 -7.31 26.19
C PHE A 456 36.38 -8.47 26.12
N PRO A 457 37.67 -8.22 25.85
CA PRO A 457 38.67 -9.28 25.64
C PRO A 457 38.87 -10.17 26.87
N LYS A 458 38.47 -9.70 28.06
CA LYS A 458 38.62 -10.42 29.32
C LYS A 458 37.48 -10.13 30.29
N PHE A 459 37.05 -11.13 31.07
CA PHE A 459 36.05 -10.96 32.15
C PHE A 459 36.66 -10.37 33.44
N ARG A 460 37.95 -10.65 33.68
CA ARG A 460 38.83 -10.05 34.72
C ARG A 460 40.27 -10.08 34.19
N ALA A 461 41.26 -9.56 34.94
CA ALA A 461 42.66 -9.51 34.50
C ALA A 461 43.24 -10.82 33.89
N TYR A 462 42.70 -11.99 34.28
CA TYR A 462 43.24 -13.31 33.96
C TYR A 462 42.37 -14.21 33.06
N TYR A 463 41.06 -13.92 32.91
CA TYR A 463 40.14 -14.80 32.17
C TYR A 463 39.88 -14.25 30.77
N ILE A 464 40.32 -14.97 29.75
CA ILE A 464 40.10 -14.63 28.35
C ILE A 464 38.62 -14.84 28.02
N ASN A 465 38.02 -13.91 27.29
CA ASN A 465 36.68 -14.09 26.77
C ASN A 465 36.70 -15.10 25.62
N GLU A 466 35.96 -16.20 25.75
CA GLU A 466 35.86 -17.27 24.75
C GLU A 466 34.58 -17.20 23.90
N HIS A 467 33.70 -16.22 24.17
CA HIS A 467 32.48 -16.04 23.38
C HIS A 467 32.82 -15.59 21.96
N SER A 468 32.29 -16.28 20.96
CA SER A 468 32.58 -16.03 19.55
C SER A 468 31.76 -14.85 19.00
N HIS A 469 32.24 -14.24 17.92
CA HIS A 469 31.43 -13.30 17.14
C HIS A 469 30.14 -13.98 16.63
N GLY A 470 29.02 -13.26 16.69
CA GLY A 470 27.76 -13.70 16.11
C GLY A 470 26.59 -12.81 16.50
N VAL A 471 25.40 -13.24 16.08
CA VAL A 471 24.12 -12.57 16.39
C VAL A 471 23.55 -13.12 17.69
N TYR A 472 23.56 -12.29 18.73
CA TYR A 472 22.98 -12.56 20.05
C TYR A 472 21.51 -12.13 20.09
N LYS A 473 20.67 -12.91 20.77
CA LYS A 473 19.22 -12.66 20.91
C LYS A 473 18.87 -12.35 22.36
N ALA A 474 18.84 -11.08 22.73
CA ALA A 474 18.48 -10.65 24.08
C ALA A 474 16.95 -10.55 24.22
N SER A 475 16.43 -10.83 25.41
CA SER A 475 15.01 -10.68 25.72
C SER A 475 14.59 -9.21 25.66
N LEU A 476 13.50 -8.91 24.97
CA LEU A 476 12.92 -7.57 24.97
C LEU A 476 12.39 -7.20 26.35
N THR A 477 11.91 -8.17 27.14
CA THR A 477 11.52 -7.95 28.54
C THR A 477 12.71 -7.53 29.41
N TYR A 478 13.89 -8.11 29.18
CA TYR A 478 15.11 -7.67 29.87
C TYR A 478 15.47 -6.22 29.48
N TYR A 479 15.36 -5.87 28.19
CA TYR A 479 15.55 -4.49 27.73
C TYR A 479 14.54 -3.51 28.35
N LEU A 480 13.26 -3.92 28.52
CA LEU A 480 12.26 -3.09 29.20
C LEU A 480 12.65 -2.78 30.64
N GLY A 481 13.36 -3.68 31.33
CA GLY A 481 13.95 -3.40 32.64
C GLY A 481 14.94 -2.23 32.60
N LEU A 482 15.88 -2.25 31.64
CA LEU A 482 16.82 -1.14 31.42
C LEU A 482 16.06 0.17 31.10
N PHE A 483 15.01 0.07 30.28
CA PHE A 483 14.14 1.18 29.94
C PHE A 483 13.47 1.79 31.18
N THR A 484 12.84 0.99 32.04
CA THR A 484 12.14 1.50 33.23
C THR A 484 13.09 2.10 34.26
N THR A 485 14.24 1.46 34.49
CA THR A 485 15.29 1.98 35.39
C THR A 485 15.85 3.31 34.88
N PHE A 486 16.01 3.48 33.56
CA PHE A 486 16.47 4.74 32.96
C PHE A 486 15.56 5.94 33.28
N PHE A 487 14.25 5.72 33.45
CA PHE A 487 13.28 6.75 33.85
C PHE A 487 13.09 6.87 35.38
N GLY A 488 13.89 6.15 36.18
CA GLY A 488 13.83 6.19 37.64
C GLY A 488 12.65 5.44 38.24
N HIS A 489 12.13 4.43 37.54
CA HIS A 489 11.08 3.55 38.07
C HIS A 489 11.69 2.22 38.50
N SER A 490 11.72 1.97 39.81
CA SER A 490 12.21 0.72 40.42
C SER A 490 11.16 -0.39 40.35
N TYR A 491 11.60 -1.65 40.24
CA TYR A 491 10.78 -2.85 40.15
C TYR A 491 11.07 -3.85 41.29
N ASP A 492 10.03 -4.34 41.97
CA ASP A 492 10.14 -5.20 43.17
C ASP A 492 10.20 -6.72 42.86
N GLY A 493 10.68 -7.13 41.68
CA GLY A 493 10.67 -8.54 41.25
C GLY A 493 12.03 -9.15 40.90
N ASP A 494 12.10 -10.49 40.96
CA ASP A 494 13.31 -11.30 40.85
C ASP A 494 14.03 -11.26 39.48
N MET A 495 13.36 -10.81 38.41
CA MET A 495 13.89 -10.91 37.03
C MET A 495 14.93 -9.83 36.69
N ILE A 496 14.87 -8.66 37.34
CA ILE A 496 15.67 -7.45 37.03
C ILE A 496 16.36 -6.88 38.30
N THR A 497 16.19 -7.52 39.46
CA THR A 497 16.72 -7.09 40.77
C THR A 497 18.25 -6.88 40.79
N PHE A 498 18.98 -7.41 39.80
CA PHE A 498 20.41 -7.20 39.61
C PHE A 498 20.78 -5.84 38.98
N LEU A 499 19.90 -5.23 38.18
CA LEU A 499 20.12 -3.92 37.57
C LEU A 499 19.71 -2.76 38.50
N ASP A 500 18.77 -3.03 39.40
CA ASP A 500 18.07 -2.08 40.29
C ASP A 500 18.83 -1.70 41.57
N CYS A 501 20.11 -2.07 41.69
CA CYS A 501 20.96 -1.54 42.76
C CYS A 501 21.37 -0.10 42.41
N ASP A 502 20.50 0.87 42.75
CA ASP A 502 20.67 2.31 42.47
C ASP A 502 21.97 2.91 43.04
N ASP A 503 22.57 2.25 44.03
CA ASP A 503 23.79 2.73 44.72
C ASP A 503 25.10 2.14 44.17
N GLU A 504 25.08 1.28 43.14
CA GLU A 504 26.29 0.65 42.61
C GLU A 504 26.91 1.40 41.41
N GLU A 505 28.23 1.60 41.46
CA GLU A 505 28.99 2.18 40.34
C GLU A 505 28.88 1.31 39.07
N PRO A 506 28.82 1.91 37.86
CA PRO A 506 28.70 1.17 36.60
C PRO A 506 29.77 0.07 36.41
N GLU A 507 31.00 0.31 36.87
CA GLU A 507 32.09 -0.67 36.82
C GLU A 507 31.73 -1.94 37.62
N SER A 508 31.10 -1.81 38.79
CA SER A 508 30.62 -2.94 39.60
C SER A 508 29.52 -3.73 38.89
N LYS A 509 28.60 -3.03 38.20
CA LYS A 509 27.52 -3.67 37.43
C LYS A 509 28.09 -4.47 36.24
N ILE A 510 29.05 -3.89 35.51
CA ILE A 510 29.76 -4.59 34.42
C ILE A 510 30.49 -5.82 34.97
N GLU A 511 31.22 -5.72 36.08
CA GLU A 511 31.94 -6.85 36.67
C GLU A 511 31.03 -8.03 37.04
N LYS A 512 29.84 -7.74 37.59
CA LYS A 512 28.83 -8.77 37.90
C LYS A 512 28.33 -9.48 36.65
N LEU A 513 27.95 -8.72 35.62
CA LEU A 513 27.46 -9.28 34.35
C LEU A 513 28.55 -10.08 33.62
N LEU A 514 29.81 -9.61 33.67
CA LEU A 514 30.97 -10.35 33.13
C LEU A 514 31.22 -11.65 33.90
N GLU A 515 30.98 -11.68 35.21
CA GLU A 515 31.10 -12.91 36.01
C GLU A 515 29.99 -13.93 35.69
N GLU A 516 28.76 -13.48 35.42
CA GLU A 516 27.69 -14.34 34.92
C GLU A 516 28.04 -14.94 33.55
N LEU A 517 28.54 -14.11 32.64
CA LEU A 517 28.98 -14.52 31.30
C LEU A 517 30.14 -15.52 31.35
N ARG A 518 31.01 -15.40 32.35
CA ARG A 518 32.09 -16.36 32.61
C ARG A 518 31.57 -17.73 33.06
N ILE A 519 30.46 -17.77 33.81
CA ILE A 519 29.84 -19.00 34.31
C ILE A 519 28.93 -19.62 33.23
N SER A 520 28.39 -18.81 32.32
CA SER A 520 27.63 -19.28 31.15
C SER A 520 28.53 -20.02 30.15
N ASN A 521 27.98 -21.04 29.48
CA ASN A 521 28.73 -21.78 28.46
C ASN A 521 28.99 -20.88 27.23
N PRO A 522 30.25 -20.72 26.78
CA PRO A 522 30.55 -20.01 25.54
C PRO A 522 29.98 -20.78 24.34
N CYS A 523 29.48 -20.06 23.33
CA CYS A 523 29.01 -20.68 22.09
C CYS A 523 30.17 -21.38 21.36
N THR A 524 30.21 -22.72 21.40
CA THR A 524 31.29 -23.52 20.82
C THR A 524 31.09 -23.89 19.34
N ASP A 525 29.88 -23.74 18.79
CA ASP A 525 29.57 -24.13 17.41
C ASP A 525 28.92 -23.00 16.62
N GLY A 526 29.56 -22.59 15.51
CA GLY A 526 29.13 -21.50 14.61
C GLY A 526 27.81 -21.72 13.85
N PHE A 527 26.97 -22.66 14.31
CA PHE A 527 25.62 -22.93 13.80
C PHE A 527 24.53 -22.83 14.89
N ALA A 528 24.89 -22.54 16.15
CA ALA A 528 23.94 -22.38 17.25
C ALA A 528 23.72 -20.89 17.59
N PHE A 529 22.46 -20.46 17.64
CA PHE A 529 22.10 -19.14 18.19
C PHE A 529 22.32 -19.20 19.72
N PRO A 530 23.12 -18.31 20.34
CA PRO A 530 23.37 -18.34 21.77
C PRO A 530 22.05 -18.21 22.57
N GLU A 531 21.81 -19.10 23.53
CA GLU A 531 20.61 -19.10 24.38
C GLU A 531 20.53 -17.84 25.28
N GLU A 532 19.30 -17.45 25.64
CA GLU A 532 18.87 -16.15 26.22
C GLU A 532 19.67 -15.58 27.41
N PRO A 533 20.24 -16.35 28.37
CA PRO A 533 20.90 -15.74 29.54
C PRO A 533 22.14 -14.94 29.18
N ALA A 534 23.00 -15.46 28.30
CA ALA A 534 24.24 -14.79 27.92
C ALA A 534 23.97 -13.53 27.08
N ALA A 535 22.96 -13.56 26.21
CA ALA A 535 22.60 -12.41 25.41
C ALA A 535 22.09 -11.23 26.27
N ASN A 536 21.30 -11.51 27.32
CA ASN A 536 20.86 -10.48 28.26
C ASN A 536 22.05 -9.84 29.00
N SER A 537 22.95 -10.65 29.55
CA SER A 537 24.13 -10.12 30.24
C SER A 537 25.03 -9.33 29.29
N TRP A 538 25.16 -9.72 28.01
CA TRP A 538 25.87 -8.93 27.00
C TRP A 538 25.19 -7.59 26.69
N LEU A 539 23.86 -7.56 26.56
CA LEU A 539 23.10 -6.31 26.38
C LEU A 539 23.38 -5.35 27.54
N GLY A 540 23.28 -5.83 28.79
CA GLY A 540 23.57 -5.05 29.98
C GLY A 540 25.03 -4.57 30.04
N CYS A 541 26.01 -5.44 29.76
CA CYS A 541 27.43 -5.07 29.70
C CYS A 541 27.67 -3.93 28.71
N MET A 542 27.09 -4.02 27.51
CA MET A 542 27.23 -2.99 26.49
C MET A 542 26.53 -1.69 26.89
N TYR A 543 25.35 -1.77 27.50
CA TYR A 543 24.61 -0.60 27.99
C TYR A 543 25.47 0.26 28.93
N TYR A 544 26.05 -0.37 29.97
CA TYR A 544 26.90 0.32 30.94
C TYR A 544 28.28 0.71 30.38
N HIS A 545 28.85 -0.13 29.50
CA HIS A 545 30.13 0.18 28.85
C HIS A 545 30.04 1.42 27.97
N GLU A 546 28.94 1.58 27.24
CA GLU A 546 28.67 2.77 26.42
C GLU A 546 28.15 3.96 27.23
N GLU A 547 28.04 3.84 28.56
CA GLU A 547 27.54 4.87 29.47
C GLU A 547 26.13 5.36 29.11
N MET A 548 25.27 4.47 28.60
CA MET A 548 23.92 4.81 28.16
C MET A 548 23.04 5.28 29.33
N GLU A 549 23.32 4.81 30.54
CA GLU A 549 22.67 5.23 31.79
C GLU A 549 22.92 6.71 32.13
N LYS A 550 23.97 7.31 31.58
CA LYS A 550 24.30 8.74 31.81
C LYS A 550 23.52 9.69 30.90
N LEU A 551 22.81 9.18 29.89
CA LEU A 551 21.91 9.98 29.07
C LEU A 551 20.75 10.50 29.93
N LYS A 552 20.11 11.57 29.49
CA LYS A 552 19.02 12.20 30.26
C LYS A 552 17.67 11.84 29.63
N PRO A 553 16.65 11.46 30.43
CA PRO A 553 15.28 11.32 29.96
C PRO A 553 14.82 12.52 29.12
N LYS A 554 15.13 13.75 29.57
CA LYS A 554 14.78 14.98 28.85
C LYS A 554 15.31 15.01 27.41
N ASP A 555 16.50 14.48 27.15
CA ASP A 555 17.07 14.49 25.79
C ASP A 555 16.20 13.63 24.84
N TYR A 556 15.64 12.51 25.32
CA TYR A 556 14.69 11.70 24.55
C TYR A 556 13.32 12.37 24.42
N LYS A 557 12.86 13.10 25.44
CA LYS A 557 11.64 13.90 25.34
C LYS A 557 11.76 14.93 24.21
N ASP A 558 12.86 15.67 24.18
CA ASP A 558 13.14 16.67 23.16
C ASP A 558 13.22 16.04 21.74
N LEU A 559 13.83 14.85 21.59
CA LEU A 559 13.87 14.12 20.31
C LEU A 559 12.48 13.68 19.84
N VAL A 560 11.67 13.13 20.74
CA VAL A 560 10.30 12.68 20.40
C VAL A 560 9.42 13.88 20.06
N GLU A 561 9.49 14.98 20.81
CA GLU A 561 8.77 16.21 20.51
C GLU A 561 9.18 16.81 19.14
N LEU A 562 10.48 16.85 18.86
CA LEU A 562 11.00 17.30 17.56
C LEU A 562 10.51 16.41 16.42
N SER A 563 10.53 15.09 16.61
CA SER A 563 10.04 14.15 15.59
C SER A 563 8.54 14.25 15.33
N SER A 564 7.75 14.63 16.34
CA SER A 564 6.31 14.84 16.17
C SER A 564 5.99 16.17 15.49
N SER A 565 6.91 17.15 15.52
CA SER A 565 6.79 18.34 14.68
C SER A 565 7.04 18.06 13.19
N LEU A 566 7.67 16.92 12.87
CA LEU A 566 7.72 16.36 11.53
C LEU A 566 6.42 15.58 11.28
N ASP A 567 5.34 16.31 11.03
CA ASP A 567 4.12 15.74 10.48
C ASP A 567 4.35 15.43 8.99
N TRP A 568 4.54 14.14 8.71
CA TRP A 568 4.48 13.62 7.35
C TRP A 568 3.02 13.62 6.90
N LEU A 569 2.59 14.75 6.34
CA LEU A 569 1.38 14.84 5.54
C LEU A 569 1.66 14.13 4.21
N ASP A 570 1.50 12.80 4.17
CA ASP A 570 1.43 12.10 2.88
C ASP A 570 0.13 12.54 2.19
N ASP A 571 0.27 13.31 1.10
CA ASP A 571 -0.79 13.65 0.14
C ASP A 571 -1.26 12.42 -0.65
#